data_AF-A0A8B9D4T3-F1
#
_entry.id   AF-A0A8B9D4T3-F1
#
_cell.length_a   1.000
_cell.length_b   1.000
_cell.length_c   1.000
_cell.angle_alpha   90.00
_cell.angle_beta   90.00
_cell.angle_gamma   90.00
#
_symmetry.space_group_name_H-M   'P 1'
#
loop_
_entity.id
_entity.type
_entity.pdbx_description
1 polymer ?
#
loop_
_entity_poly.entity_id
_entity_poly.type
_entity_poly.pdbx_seq_one_letter_code
_entity_poly.pdbx_strand_id
1 'polypeptide(L)' 'MLNFLKMNFSSQLIGIQDGYLSLLTESGEVREDLKLPEGDLGKEIEGKFNANEDVQISVISAMNEECAVAIKPCK' A
#
# COMPACT_ATOMS: atom_id res chain seq x y z
N MET A 1 12.41 -2.44 -25.94
CA MET A 1 11.73 -3.70 -25.57
C MET A 1 12.18 -4.08 -24.17
N LEU A 2 11.61 -3.44 -23.14
CA LEU A 2 12.06 -3.56 -21.74
C LEU A 2 10.83 -3.70 -20.83
N ASN A 3 9.96 -4.67 -21.11
CA ASN A 3 8.89 -5.06 -20.20
C ASN A 3 9.44 -6.12 -19.24
N PHE A 4 10.40 -5.73 -18.40
CA PHE A 4 10.84 -6.56 -17.28
C PHE A 4 9.73 -6.54 -16.22
N LEU A 5 8.89 -7.57 -16.25
CA LEU A 5 8.05 -8.11 -15.17
C LEU A 5 7.73 -7.16 -13.99
N LYS A 6 7.10 -6.02 -14.25
CA LYS A 6 6.51 -5.18 -13.21
C LYS A 6 5.11 -5.70 -12.92
N MET A 7 4.96 -6.41 -11.80
CA MET A 7 3.64 -6.77 -11.28
C MET A 7 3.17 -5.66 -10.35
N ASN A 8 1.89 -5.31 -10.47
CA ASN A 8 1.25 -4.27 -9.70
C ASN A 8 0.03 -4.90 -9.05
N PHE A 9 -0.02 -4.89 -7.73
CA PHE A 9 -1.15 -5.40 -6.97
C PHE A 9 -1.66 -4.34 -6.02
N SER A 10 -2.97 -4.32 -5.85
CA SER A 10 -3.67 -3.42 -4.93
C SER A 10 -4.05 -4.19 -3.69
N SER A 11 -3.68 -3.69 -2.51
CA SER A 11 -4.09 -4.24 -1.22
C SER A 11 -4.86 -3.19 -0.44
N GLN A 12 -5.89 -3.59 0.29
CA GLN A 12 -6.71 -2.64 1.05
C GLN A 12 -5.97 -2.24 2.31
N LEU A 13 -5.88 -0.94 2.60
CA LEU A 13 -5.35 -0.50 3.87
C LEU A 13 -6.39 -0.76 4.96
N ILE A 14 -6.04 -1.57 5.94
CA ILE A 14 -6.91 -1.85 7.11
C ILE A 14 -6.39 -1.19 8.38
N GLY A 15 -5.13 -0.73 8.40
CA GLY A 15 -4.54 -0.08 9.55
C GLY A 15 -3.11 0.38 9.33
N ILE A 16 -2.60 1.14 10.29
CA ILE A 16 -1.22 1.60 10.34
C ILE A 16 -0.74 1.33 11.78
N GLN A 17 0.40 0.64 11.92
CA GLN A 17 0.98 0.28 13.23
C GLN A 17 2.45 0.65 13.26
N ASP A 18 2.87 1.52 14.19
CA ASP A 18 4.27 1.90 14.41
C ASP A 18 5.08 2.25 13.13
N GLY A 19 4.42 2.87 12.14
CA GLY A 19 5.04 3.22 10.87
C GLY A 19 5.10 2.09 9.84
N TYR A 20 4.30 1.04 10.03
CA TYR A 20 4.05 -0.04 9.07
C TYR A 20 2.59 0.02 8.60
N LEU A 21 2.37 -0.26 7.32
CA LEU A 21 1.06 -0.32 6.71
C LEU A 21 0.51 -1.74 6.88
N SER A 22 -0.63 -1.88 7.54
CA SER A 22 -1.39 -3.12 7.59
C SER A 22 -2.30 -3.18 6.37
N LEU A 23 -1.93 -3.99 5.38
CA LEU A 23 -2.66 -4.18 4.14
C LEU A 23 -3.34 -5.55 4.11
N LEU A 24 -4.63 -5.57 3.81
CA LEU A 24 -5.37 -6.80 3.55
C LEU A 24 -5.25 -7.17 2.07
N THR A 25 -4.74 -8.37 1.83
CA THR A 25 -4.68 -8.99 0.50
C THR A 25 -6.02 -9.63 0.16
N GLU A 26 -6.26 -9.89 -1.14
CA GLU A 26 -7.47 -10.59 -1.59
C GLU A 26 -7.59 -12.03 -1.06
N SER A 27 -6.47 -12.62 -0.61
CA SER A 27 -6.44 -13.92 0.06
C SER A 27 -6.97 -13.88 1.49
N GLY A 28 -7.22 -12.68 2.05
CA GLY A 28 -7.63 -12.49 3.45
C GLY A 28 -6.45 -12.44 4.42
N GLU A 29 -5.21 -12.41 3.92
CA GLU A 29 -4.01 -12.25 4.74
C GLU A 29 -3.69 -10.78 4.95
N VAL A 30 -3.37 -10.42 6.19
CA VAL A 30 -2.89 -9.10 6.57
C VAL A 30 -1.37 -9.08 6.43
N ARG A 31 -0.87 -8.16 5.60
CA ARG A 31 0.56 -7.91 5.41
C ARG A 31 0.95 -6.62 6.09
N GLU A 32 1.93 -6.72 6.97
CA GLU A 32 2.49 -5.61 7.78
C GLU A 32 3.98 -5.40 7.48
N ASP A 33 4.47 -6.07 6.45
CA ASP A 33 5.87 -6.02 5.99
C ASP A 33 6.19 -4.71 5.25
N LEU A 34 5.15 -4.03 4.73
CA LEU A 34 5.30 -2.78 4.01
C LEU A 34 5.41 -1.60 4.96
N LYS A 35 6.54 -0.91 4.89
CA LYS A 35 6.78 0.29 5.67
C LYS A 35 5.93 1.45 5.15
N LEU A 36 5.46 2.29 6.08
CA LEU A 36 4.81 3.55 5.73
C LEU A 36 5.81 4.43 4.98
N PRO A 37 5.49 4.89 3.77
CA PRO A 37 6.36 5.79 3.04
C PRO A 37 6.53 7.10 3.82
N GLU A 38 7.77 7.54 3.98
CA GLU A 38 8.08 8.79 4.66
C GLU A 38 7.71 10.00 3.78
N GLY A 39 7.28 11.10 4.42
CA GLY A 39 6.91 12.35 3.74
C GLY A 39 5.40 12.58 3.62
N ASP A 40 4.99 13.37 2.64
CA ASP A 40 3.58 13.70 2.42
C ASP A 40 2.72 12.47 2.12
N LEU A 41 3.30 11.44 1.50
CA LEU A 41 2.60 10.21 1.14
C LEU A 41 2.12 9.45 2.39
N GLY A 42 2.98 9.29 3.40
CA GLY A 42 2.59 8.68 4.68
C GLY A 42 1.51 9.48 5.43
N LYS A 43 1.65 10.81 5.45
CA LYS A 43 0.63 11.70 6.04
C LYS A 43 -0.71 11.62 5.30
N GLU A 44 -0.68 11.48 3.99
CA GLU A 44 -1.88 11.33 3.17
C GLU A 44 -2.58 10.01 3.46
N ILE A 45 -1.82 8.93 3.64
CA ILE A 45 -2.35 7.63 4.08
C ILE A 45 -3.01 7.75 5.46
N GLU A 46 -2.30 8.31 6.44
CA GLU A 46 -2.85 8.51 7.80
C GLU A 46 -4.09 9.41 7.79
N GLY A 47 -4.10 10.46 6.98
CA GLY A 47 -5.22 11.38 6.84
C GLY A 47 -6.45 10.69 6.22
N LYS A 48 -6.26 9.94 5.14
CA LYS A 48 -7.28 9.13 4.50
C LYS A 48 -7.85 8.06 5.44
N PHE A 49 -6.97 7.40 6.19
CA PHE A 49 -7.36 6.41 7.19
C PHE A 49 -8.16 7.04 8.34
N ASN A 50 -7.73 8.20 8.87
CA ASN A 50 -8.49 8.95 9.88
C ASN A 50 -9.86 9.41 9.38
N ALA A 51 -9.96 9.72 8.09
CA ALA A 51 -11.23 10.07 7.45
C ALA A 51 -12.20 8.88 7.31
N ASN A 52 -11.80 7.67 7.74
CA ASN A 52 -12.52 6.42 7.51
C ASN A 52 -12.87 6.22 6.02
N GLU A 53 -12.00 6.71 5.13
CA GLU A 53 -12.10 6.43 3.71
C GLU A 53 -11.39 5.12 3.40
N ASP A 54 -12.07 4.24 2.66
CA ASP A 54 -11.45 3.06 2.08
C ASP A 54 -10.35 3.48 1.09
N VAL A 55 -9.11 3.11 1.39
CA VAL A 55 -7.97 3.33 0.51
C VAL A 55 -7.28 2.01 0.17
N GLN A 56 -6.96 1.86 -1.10
CA GLN A 56 -6.12 0.79 -1.61
C GLN A 56 -4.70 1.28 -1.82
N ILE A 57 -3.74 0.57 -1.26
CA ILE A 57 -2.32 0.81 -1.51
C ILE A 57 -1.91 -0.01 -2.74
N SER A 58 -1.37 0.69 -3.74
CA SER A 58 -0.78 0.08 -4.93
C SER A 58 0.68 -0.21 -4.66
N VAL A 59 1.00 -1.49 -4.66
CA VAL A 59 2.35 -2.00 -4.45
C VAL A 59 2.86 -2.51 -5.79
N ILE A 60 4.07 -2.08 -6.14
CA ILE A 60 4.77 -2.57 -7.33
C ILE A 60 5.80 -3.57 -6.86
N SER A 61 5.77 -4.76 -7.45
CA SER A 61 6.85 -5.73 -7.37
C SER A 61 7.63 -5.76 -8.67
N ALA A 62 8.94 -5.56 -8.58
CA ALA A 62 9.87 -5.64 -9.69
C ALA A 62 11.16 -6.33 -9.23
N MET A 63 11.59 -7.38 -9.94
CA MET A 63 12.87 -8.07 -9.69
C MET A 63 13.14 -8.45 -8.21
N ASN A 64 12.16 -9.07 -7.52
CA ASN A 64 12.22 -9.45 -6.08
C ASN A 64 12.14 -8.29 -5.07
N GLU A 65 11.92 -7.05 -5.49
CA GLU A 65 11.63 -5.94 -4.57
C GLU A 65 10.17 -5.53 -4.65
N GLU A 66 9.53 -5.35 -3.49
CA GLU A 66 8.17 -4.83 -3.34
C GLU A 66 8.22 -3.41 -2.75
N CYS A 67 7.51 -2.47 -3.36
CA CYS A 67 7.42 -1.10 -2.86
C CYS A 67 6.00 -0.56 -3.00
N ALA A 68 5.47 0.02 -1.92
CA ALA A 68 4.25 0.82 -1.97
C ALA A 68 4.56 2.14 -2.68
N VAL A 69 3.87 2.40 -3.80
CA VAL A 69 4.18 3.56 -4.66
C VAL A 69 3.02 4.55 -4.80
N ALA A 70 1.80 4.12 -4.49
CA ALA A 70 0.63 4.97 -4.66
C ALA A 70 -0.51 4.54 -3.74
N ILE A 71 -1.32 5.51 -3.37
CA ILE A 71 -2.59 5.31 -2.67
C ILE A 71 -3.71 5.56 -3.67
N LYS A 72 -4.72 4.70 -3.68
CA LYS A 72 -5.92 4.82 -4.51
C LYS A 72 -7.12 4.88 -3.58
N PRO A 73 -7.84 5.99 -3.50
CA PRO A 73 -9.12 6.00 -2.81
C PRO A 73 -10.10 5.08 -3.56
N CYS A 74 -10.74 4.16 -2.84
CA CYS A 74 -11.83 3.36 -3.39
C CYS A 74 -13.07 4.25 -3.44
N LYS A 75 -13.44 4.71 -4.64
CA LYS A 75 -14.60 5.57 -4.87
C LYS A 75 -15.62 4.86 -5.75
#